data_AF-A0A4Z2BXH1-F1
#
_entry.id   AF-A0A4Z2BXH1-F1
#
_cell.length_a   1.000
_cell.length_b   1.000
_cell.length_c   1.000
_cell.angle_alpha   90.00
_cell.angle_beta   90.00
_cell.angle_gamma   90.00
#
_symmetry.space_group_name_H-M   'P 1'
#
loop_
_entity.id
_entity.type
_entity.pdbx_description
1 polymer ?
#
loop_
_entity_poly.entity_id
_entity_poly.type
_entity_poly.pdbx_seq_one_letter_code
_entity_poly.pdbx_strand_id
1 'polypeptide(L)'
;MCNPSNGKCFCTTKGIKGDRCHLCEVENRYQGNPLKGTCYYTLLIDYQFTFSLSQEDDRYYTAINFVATPEEPNRDLDMFINASKNFNLNITWATSFTAGTQSGEEIPIISRSNIKEFKESFSNENFDFRNNPNITFFVYVSNFTWPIKIQIAFSQHSNFMDLVQFFVTFFSCFLSLLLVAAVVWKIKQSCWASRRREQLLREMQQMASRPFATINVALETEEEPPDLIGGNVKSVPKPIALEPCFGNKAAVLSIFVRLPRGAGGIPPPGQSGELSHHSRPFRL
;
A
#
# COMPACT_ATOMS: atom_id res chain seq x y z
N MET A 1 11.93 40.84 -45.98
CA MET A 1 12.03 40.79 -47.46
C MET A 1 10.64 40.93 -48.03
N CYS A 2 10.44 41.70 -49.10
CA CYS A 2 9.11 41.84 -49.70
C CYS A 2 9.17 41.56 -51.20
N ASN A 3 8.10 40.99 -51.74
CA ASN A 3 8.00 40.71 -53.15
C ASN A 3 7.80 42.03 -53.91
N PRO A 4 8.72 42.39 -54.83
CA PRO A 4 8.65 43.66 -55.55
C PRO A 4 7.46 43.77 -56.50
N SER A 5 6.83 42.65 -56.86
CA SER A 5 5.74 42.60 -57.84
C SER A 5 4.37 42.88 -57.24
N ASN A 6 4.11 42.42 -56.01
CA ASN A 6 2.82 42.56 -55.34
C ASN A 6 2.89 43.35 -54.02
N GLY A 7 4.10 43.78 -53.60
CA GLY A 7 4.32 44.54 -52.37
C GLY A 7 4.17 43.73 -51.07
N LYS A 8 3.91 42.42 -51.14
CA LYS A 8 3.70 41.57 -49.96
C LYS A 8 5.02 41.20 -49.31
N CYS A 9 5.14 41.46 -48.01
CA CYS A 9 6.31 41.12 -47.21
C CYS A 9 6.26 39.68 -46.69
N PHE A 10 7.41 39.01 -46.71
CA PHE A 10 7.63 37.72 -46.09
C PHE A 10 8.04 37.93 -44.64
N CYS A 11 7.16 37.51 -43.72
CA CYS A 11 7.38 37.65 -42.28
C CYS A 11 8.31 36.54 -41.79
N THR A 12 9.29 36.90 -40.95
CA THR A 12 10.31 35.97 -40.45
C THR A 12 9.91 35.26 -39.16
N THR A 13 8.87 35.74 -38.48
CA THR A 13 8.38 35.17 -37.22
C THR A 13 7.02 34.53 -37.44
N LYS A 14 6.87 33.26 -37.06
CA LYS A 14 5.59 32.54 -37.17
C LYS A 14 4.53 33.22 -36.29
N GLY A 15 3.33 33.39 -36.86
CA GLY A 15 2.21 34.05 -36.20
C GLY A 15 2.05 35.53 -36.52
N ILE A 16 3.02 36.13 -37.22
CA ILE A 16 2.89 37.46 -37.81
C ILE A 16 2.35 37.33 -39.25
N LYS A 17 1.32 38.10 -39.57
CA LYS A 17 0.63 38.14 -40.86
C LYS A 17 0.39 39.57 -41.36
N GLY A 18 -0.20 39.66 -42.55
CA GLY A 18 -0.52 40.90 -43.25
C GLY A 18 0.56 41.30 -44.25
N ASP A 19 0.21 42.12 -45.23
CA ASP A 19 1.12 42.47 -46.34
C ASP A 19 2.39 43.19 -45.88
N ARG A 20 2.33 43.83 -44.71
CA ARG A 20 3.46 44.50 -44.05
C ARG A 20 3.85 43.86 -42.72
N CYS A 21 3.44 42.60 -42.46
CA CYS A 21 3.75 41.90 -41.20
C CYS A 21 3.34 42.67 -39.94
N HIS A 22 2.15 43.26 -39.97
CA HIS A 22 1.66 44.20 -38.93
C HIS A 22 0.52 43.64 -38.08
N LEU A 23 0.07 42.40 -38.35
CA LEU A 23 -1.03 41.75 -37.66
C LEU A 23 -0.58 40.43 -37.03
N CYS A 24 -1.13 40.06 -35.88
CA CYS A 24 -1.00 38.71 -35.33
C CYS A 24 -2.07 37.78 -35.90
N GLU A 25 -1.74 36.51 -36.05
CA GLU A 25 -2.64 35.44 -36.48
C GLU A 25 -3.55 34.97 -35.33
N VAL A 26 -4.50 35.83 -34.93
CA VAL A 26 -5.38 35.61 -33.77
C VAL A 26 -6.20 34.33 -33.89
N GLU A 27 -6.61 33.96 -35.12
CA GLU A 27 -7.33 32.71 -35.41
C GLU A 27 -6.59 31.46 -34.91
N ASN A 28 -5.25 31.49 -34.93
CA ASN A 28 -4.39 30.39 -34.48
C ASN A 28 -3.78 30.65 -33.10
N ARG A 29 -4.50 31.34 -32.21
CA ARG A 29 -4.12 31.62 -30.82
C ARG A 29 -2.84 32.45 -30.64
N TYR A 30 -2.44 33.21 -31.66
CA TYR A 30 -1.37 34.19 -31.51
C TYR A 30 -1.91 35.50 -30.93
N GLN A 31 -1.24 36.01 -29.90
CA GLN A 31 -1.59 37.26 -29.22
C GLN A 31 -0.38 38.21 -29.18
N GLY A 32 -0.64 39.51 -29.04
CA GLY A 32 0.40 40.54 -28.98
C GLY A 32 0.26 41.57 -30.09
N ASN A 33 1.34 42.30 -30.37
CA ASN A 33 1.37 43.34 -31.38
C ASN A 33 2.76 43.42 -32.02
N PRO A 34 2.91 43.09 -33.33
CA PRO A 34 4.21 43.08 -33.99
C PRO A 34 4.78 44.50 -34.24
N LEU A 35 3.97 45.56 -34.12
CA LEU A 35 4.46 46.95 -34.24
C LEU A 35 5.06 47.47 -32.93
N LYS A 36 4.67 46.90 -31.79
CA LYS A 36 5.17 47.28 -30.45
C LYS A 36 6.08 46.22 -29.82
N GLY A 37 6.24 45.08 -30.49
CA GLY A 37 6.94 43.91 -29.97
C GLY A 37 6.82 42.77 -30.96
N THR A 38 6.20 41.67 -30.54
CA THR A 38 6.00 40.49 -31.40
C THR A 38 4.66 39.80 -31.11
N CYS A 39 4.40 38.71 -31.83
CA CYS A 39 3.26 37.84 -31.61
C CYS A 39 3.72 36.58 -30.89
N TYR A 40 2.96 36.14 -29.90
CA TYR A 40 3.25 34.99 -29.07
C TYR A 40 2.14 33.95 -29.22
N TYR A 41 2.52 32.68 -29.34
CA TYR A 41 1.57 31.59 -29.23
C TYR A 41 1.34 31.25 -27.75
N THR A 42 0.10 31.27 -27.29
CA THR A 42 -0.24 30.91 -25.91
C THR A 42 -0.18 29.39 -25.70
N LEU A 43 0.76 28.95 -24.87
CA LEU A 43 0.89 27.57 -24.44
C LEU A 43 0.00 27.31 -23.22
N LEU A 44 -0.66 26.16 -23.23
CA LEU A 44 -1.36 25.62 -22.07
C LEU A 44 -0.36 24.83 -21.21
N ILE A 45 -0.46 24.98 -19.89
CA ILE A 45 0.32 24.20 -18.93
C ILE A 45 -0.13 22.74 -18.98
N ASP A 46 0.81 21.83 -18.72
CA ASP A 46 0.66 20.36 -18.79
C ASP A 46 0.26 19.81 -20.16
N TYR A 47 0.39 20.62 -21.21
CA TYR A 47 0.16 20.21 -22.59
C TYR A 47 1.44 20.32 -23.43
N GLN A 48 1.72 19.27 -24.20
CA GLN A 48 2.84 19.26 -25.15
C GLN A 48 2.36 19.68 -26.55
N PHE A 49 2.90 20.78 -27.05
CA PHE A 49 2.64 21.28 -28.39
C PHE A 49 3.73 20.82 -29.36
N THR A 50 3.33 20.50 -30.60
CA THR A 50 4.24 20.19 -31.70
C THR A 50 3.95 21.10 -32.89
N PHE A 51 4.93 21.90 -33.28
CA PHE A 51 4.87 22.80 -34.43
C PHE A 51 5.71 22.21 -35.56
N SER A 52 5.06 21.91 -36.70
CA SER A 52 5.73 21.36 -37.88
C SER A 52 5.74 22.40 -39.00
N LEU A 53 6.87 23.12 -39.15
CA LEU A 53 7.09 24.11 -40.20
C LEU A 53 7.74 23.39 -41.38
N SER A 54 6.91 22.97 -42.32
CA SER A 54 7.32 22.11 -43.44
C SER A 54 6.67 22.48 -44.76
N GLN A 55 5.73 23.42 -44.75
CA GLN A 55 5.07 23.90 -45.97
C GLN A 55 5.97 24.93 -46.67
N GLU A 56 5.81 25.11 -47.98
CA GLU A 56 6.63 26.08 -48.72
C GLU A 56 6.43 27.52 -48.23
N ASP A 57 5.22 27.85 -47.80
CA ASP A 57 4.88 29.16 -47.21
C ASP A 57 5.64 29.42 -45.90
N ASP A 58 6.10 28.37 -45.21
CA ASP A 58 6.85 28.48 -43.96
C ASP A 58 8.35 28.77 -44.17
N ARG A 59 8.83 28.75 -45.42
CA ARG A 59 10.26 28.81 -45.77
C ARG A 59 10.97 30.05 -45.20
N TYR A 60 10.24 31.15 -45.03
CA TYR A 60 10.79 32.41 -44.55
C TYR A 60 10.83 32.53 -43.02
N TYR A 61 10.20 31.61 -42.29
CA TYR A 61 10.22 31.65 -40.83
C TYR A 61 11.57 31.19 -40.27
N THR A 62 12.14 32.04 -39.42
CA THR A 62 13.39 31.81 -38.68
C THR A 62 13.21 32.01 -37.18
N ALA A 63 12.02 32.44 -36.75
CA ALA A 63 11.67 32.65 -35.35
C ALA A 63 10.22 32.23 -35.04
N ILE A 64 9.98 31.83 -33.79
CA ILE A 64 8.65 31.60 -33.20
C ILE A 64 8.73 31.92 -31.71
N ASN A 65 7.71 32.61 -31.19
CA ASN A 65 7.67 33.05 -29.81
C ASN A 65 6.48 32.43 -29.10
N PHE A 66 6.67 32.04 -27.85
CA PHE A 66 5.66 31.42 -27.02
C PHE A 66 5.48 32.21 -25.73
N VAL A 67 4.28 32.12 -25.18
CA VAL A 67 3.94 32.67 -23.88
C VAL A 67 3.25 31.59 -23.05
N ALA A 68 3.65 31.43 -21.80
CA ALA A 68 3.04 30.50 -20.86
C ALA A 68 2.79 31.23 -19.54
N THR A 69 1.55 31.16 -19.06
CA THR A 69 1.15 31.70 -17.76
C THR A 69 0.77 30.51 -16.88
N PRO A 70 1.57 30.17 -15.86
CA PRO A 70 1.25 29.13 -14.90
C PRO A 70 -0.11 29.35 -14.24
N GLU A 71 -0.90 28.30 -14.06
CA GLU A 71 -2.23 28.40 -13.44
C GLU A 71 -2.14 28.40 -11.91
N GLU A 72 -1.22 27.59 -11.37
CA GLU A 72 -1.06 27.45 -9.93
C GLU A 72 0.14 28.27 -9.42
N PRO A 73 -0.05 29.19 -8.46
CA PRO A 73 1.06 29.92 -7.85
C PRO A 73 1.88 29.00 -6.95
N ASN A 74 3.15 29.36 -6.72
CA ASN A 74 4.07 28.71 -5.79
C ASN A 74 4.45 27.25 -6.08
N ARG A 75 4.32 26.79 -7.33
CA ARG A 75 4.78 25.46 -7.75
C ARG A 75 5.97 25.57 -8.68
N ASP A 76 6.80 24.52 -8.66
CA ASP A 76 7.90 24.38 -9.60
C ASP A 76 7.34 24.20 -11.02
N LEU A 77 7.99 24.84 -11.97
CA LEU A 77 7.61 24.82 -13.37
C LEU A 77 8.71 24.14 -14.18
N ASP A 78 8.41 22.97 -14.72
CA ASP A 78 9.30 22.27 -15.63
C ASP A 78 9.06 22.77 -17.06
N MET A 79 10.13 23.12 -17.75
CA MET A 79 10.11 23.48 -19.16
C MET A 79 10.89 22.46 -19.98
N PHE A 80 10.32 22.05 -21.10
CA PHE A 80 10.98 21.23 -22.09
C PHE A 80 10.76 21.81 -23.49
N ILE A 81 11.84 21.91 -24.27
CA ILE A 81 11.79 22.20 -25.69
C ILE A 81 12.79 21.32 -26.46
N ASN A 82 12.35 20.76 -27.57
CA ASN A 82 13.16 19.95 -28.47
C ASN A 82 12.83 20.31 -29.92
N ALA A 83 13.83 20.40 -30.79
CA ALA A 83 13.62 20.58 -32.20
C ALA A 83 14.48 19.67 -33.08
N SER A 84 14.00 19.41 -34.29
CA SER A 84 14.72 18.59 -35.28
C SER A 84 16.02 19.23 -35.79
N LYS A 85 16.18 20.55 -35.60
CA LYS A 85 17.35 21.34 -36.00
C LYS A 85 17.75 22.28 -34.88
N ASN A 86 18.97 22.80 -34.97
CA ASN A 86 19.49 23.71 -33.96
C ASN A 86 18.75 25.06 -33.99
N PHE A 87 18.57 25.65 -32.83
CA PHE A 87 17.96 26.96 -32.62
C PHE A 87 18.66 27.72 -31.48
N ASN A 88 18.39 29.01 -31.42
CA ASN A 88 18.71 29.87 -30.29
C ASN A 88 17.48 30.01 -29.40
N LEU A 89 17.68 29.94 -28.09
CA LEU A 89 16.66 29.97 -27.06
C LEU A 89 16.95 31.12 -26.10
N ASN A 90 15.95 31.97 -25.90
CA ASN A 90 15.97 32.97 -24.84
C ASN A 90 14.68 32.85 -24.04
N ILE A 91 14.79 32.75 -22.72
CA ILE A 91 13.67 32.60 -21.80
C ILE A 91 13.71 33.76 -20.84
N THR A 92 12.60 34.50 -20.78
CA THR A 92 12.42 35.65 -19.89
C THR A 92 11.11 35.49 -19.11
N TRP A 93 10.95 36.26 -18.04
CA TRP A 93 9.70 36.33 -17.30
C TRP A 93 9.33 37.78 -16.99
N ALA A 94 8.03 38.03 -16.79
CA ALA A 94 7.51 39.31 -16.33
C ALA A 94 6.28 39.12 -15.42
N THR A 95 5.91 40.16 -14.69
CA THR A 95 4.84 40.16 -13.66
C THR A 95 3.46 40.53 -14.17
N SER A 96 3.30 40.87 -15.46
CA SER A 96 1.97 41.00 -16.07
C SER A 96 1.98 40.96 -17.61
N PHE A 97 1.08 40.17 -18.19
CA PHE A 97 0.73 40.18 -19.61
C PHE A 97 -0.78 40.37 -19.75
N THR A 98 -1.26 41.61 -19.63
CA THR A 98 -2.68 41.92 -19.83
C THR A 98 -2.94 42.30 -21.29
N ALA A 99 -3.82 41.54 -21.95
CA ALA A 99 -4.41 41.87 -23.26
C ALA A 99 -3.41 42.17 -24.40
N GLY A 100 -2.28 41.45 -24.47
CA GLY A 100 -1.31 41.62 -25.56
C GLY A 100 -0.43 42.87 -25.46
N THR A 101 -0.52 43.61 -24.36
CA THR A 101 0.38 44.72 -24.02
C THR A 101 1.30 44.31 -22.88
N GLN A 102 2.62 44.31 -23.14
CA GLN A 102 3.64 44.09 -22.14
C GLN A 102 3.58 45.22 -21.09
N SER A 103 3.34 44.87 -19.84
CA SER A 103 3.32 45.78 -18.70
C SER A 103 4.40 45.30 -17.74
N GLY A 104 5.63 45.72 -17.98
CA GLY A 104 6.79 45.35 -17.15
C GLY A 104 8.06 45.11 -17.96
N GLU A 105 9.20 45.25 -17.28
CA GLU A 105 10.51 44.88 -17.82
C GLU A 105 10.67 43.36 -17.79
N GLU A 106 11.03 42.75 -18.93
CA GLU A 106 11.31 41.32 -19.01
C GLU A 106 12.66 41.01 -18.36
N ILE A 107 12.67 40.08 -17.40
CA ILE A 107 13.89 39.66 -16.73
C ILE A 107 14.40 38.37 -17.40
N PRO A 108 15.63 38.36 -17.95
CA PRO A 108 16.18 37.18 -18.59
C PRO A 108 16.55 36.10 -17.56
N ILE A 109 16.19 34.85 -17.87
CA ILE A 109 16.51 33.68 -17.06
C ILE A 109 17.64 32.90 -17.72
N ILE A 110 17.43 32.51 -18.98
CA ILE A 110 18.34 31.65 -19.74
C ILE A 110 18.49 32.19 -21.14
N SER A 111 19.74 32.20 -21.61
CA SER A 111 20.08 32.40 -23.01
C SER A 111 21.03 31.30 -23.46
N ARG A 112 20.63 30.56 -24.49
CA ARG A 112 21.39 29.47 -25.11
C ARG A 112 21.37 29.64 -26.63
N SER A 113 22.47 29.34 -27.29
CA SER A 113 22.60 29.44 -28.73
C SER A 113 22.97 28.09 -29.34
N ASN A 114 22.44 27.81 -30.53
CA ASN A 114 22.81 26.65 -31.35
C ASN A 114 22.56 25.29 -30.64
N ILE A 115 21.44 25.16 -29.93
CA ILE A 115 21.03 23.95 -29.22
C ILE A 115 19.92 23.20 -29.95
N LYS A 116 19.76 21.90 -29.70
CA LYS A 116 18.65 21.08 -30.22
C LYS A 116 17.56 20.80 -29.20
N GLU A 117 17.94 20.74 -27.94
CA GLU A 117 17.03 20.44 -26.84
C GLU A 117 17.43 21.26 -25.62
N PHE A 118 16.44 21.54 -24.79
CA PHE A 118 16.61 22.20 -23.52
C PHE A 118 15.52 21.74 -22.56
N LYS A 119 15.93 21.36 -21.36
CA LYS A 119 15.04 20.93 -20.29
C LYS A 119 15.56 21.51 -18.98
N GLU A 120 14.72 22.25 -18.27
CA GLU A 120 15.08 22.84 -16.98
C GLU A 120 13.84 22.96 -16.08
N SER A 121 14.06 22.82 -14.78
CA SER A 121 13.04 22.95 -13.73
C SER A 121 13.24 24.30 -13.03
N PHE A 122 12.27 25.19 -13.14
CA PHE A 122 12.26 26.49 -12.48
C PHE A 122 11.61 26.34 -11.11
N SER A 123 12.42 26.29 -10.06
CA SER A 123 11.91 26.17 -8.70
C SER A 123 11.42 27.51 -8.14
N ASN A 124 10.35 27.46 -7.36
CA ASN A 124 9.79 28.64 -6.70
C ASN A 124 10.76 29.29 -5.68
N GLU A 125 11.70 28.52 -5.13
CA GLU A 125 12.66 29.02 -4.13
C GLU A 125 13.75 29.93 -4.73
N ASN A 126 14.12 29.70 -6.00
CA ASN A 126 15.21 30.43 -6.66
C ASN A 126 14.73 31.70 -7.38
N PHE A 127 13.46 31.71 -7.79
CA PHE A 127 12.83 32.84 -8.45
C PHE A 127 11.73 33.30 -7.51
N ASP A 128 11.99 34.33 -6.70
CA ASP A 128 11.09 34.84 -5.64
C ASP A 128 9.74 35.30 -6.23
N PHE A 129 8.87 34.34 -6.54
CA PHE A 129 7.54 34.53 -7.13
C PHE A 129 6.55 35.07 -6.09
N ARG A 130 6.99 35.26 -4.83
CA ARG A 130 6.17 35.58 -3.67
C ARG A 130 5.39 36.89 -3.76
N ASN A 131 5.78 37.83 -4.61
CA ASN A 131 5.15 39.15 -4.66
C ASN A 131 4.18 39.37 -5.83
N ASN A 132 4.07 38.46 -6.80
CA ASN A 132 3.20 38.66 -7.96
C ASN A 132 2.50 37.35 -8.38
N PRO A 133 1.16 37.26 -8.25
CA PRO A 133 0.42 36.03 -8.58
C PRO A 133 0.37 35.73 -10.09
N ASN A 134 0.68 36.69 -10.96
CA ASN A 134 0.49 36.60 -12.41
C ASN A 134 1.80 36.62 -13.19
N ILE A 135 2.73 35.71 -12.85
CA ILE A 135 3.98 35.57 -13.61
C ILE A 135 3.71 34.97 -14.97
N THR A 136 4.36 35.51 -15.99
CA THR A 136 4.26 35.01 -17.36
C THR A 136 5.66 34.76 -17.90
N PHE A 137 5.87 33.59 -18.47
CA PHE A 137 7.10 33.19 -19.13
C PHE A 137 7.00 33.48 -20.62
N PHE A 138 8.05 34.08 -21.17
CA PHE A 138 8.20 34.28 -22.59
C PHE A 138 9.37 33.43 -23.08
N VAL A 139 9.12 32.70 -24.18
CA VAL A 139 10.12 31.82 -24.79
C VAL A 139 10.32 32.26 -26.23
N TYR A 140 11.53 32.71 -26.53
CA TYR A 140 11.94 33.15 -27.85
C TYR A 140 12.81 32.08 -28.50
N VAL A 141 12.29 31.48 -29.57
CA VAL A 141 13.02 30.50 -30.38
C VAL A 141 13.37 31.16 -31.70
N SER A 142 14.66 31.32 -31.96
CA SER A 142 15.15 32.07 -33.12
C SER A 142 16.31 31.37 -33.83
N ASN A 143 16.67 31.88 -35.01
CA ASN A 143 17.82 31.42 -35.80
C ASN A 143 17.76 29.92 -36.15
N PHE A 144 16.56 29.40 -36.41
CA PHE A 144 16.39 28.08 -36.99
C PHE A 144 16.20 28.18 -38.51
N THR A 145 16.36 27.05 -39.21
CA THR A 145 16.16 26.95 -40.66
C THR A 145 14.99 26.02 -40.99
N TRP A 146 14.11 26.43 -41.90
CA TRP A 146 13.09 25.56 -42.46
C TRP A 146 13.71 24.40 -43.28
N PRO A 147 13.11 23.19 -43.32
CA PRO A 147 11.98 22.74 -42.52
C PRO A 147 12.41 22.36 -41.09
N ILE A 148 11.54 22.57 -40.10
CA ILE A 148 11.81 22.25 -38.69
C ILE A 148 10.55 21.75 -37.98
N LYS A 149 10.73 20.82 -37.05
CA LYS A 149 9.72 20.42 -36.07
C LYS A 149 10.17 20.85 -34.69
N ILE A 150 9.32 21.56 -33.95
CA ILE A 150 9.59 22.06 -32.60
C ILE A 150 8.53 21.49 -31.66
N GLN A 151 8.96 20.83 -30.60
CA GLN A 151 8.12 20.34 -29.51
C GLN A 151 8.42 21.17 -28.28
N ILE A 152 7.38 21.70 -27.64
CA ILE A 152 7.51 22.51 -26.43
C ILE A 152 6.41 22.14 -25.45
N ALA A 153 6.76 22.06 -24.17
CA ALA A 153 5.84 21.81 -23.09
C ALA A 153 6.29 22.59 -21.85
N PHE A 154 5.30 23.11 -21.14
CA PHE A 154 5.45 23.52 -19.75
C PHE A 154 4.63 22.55 -18.93
N SER A 155 5.20 22.03 -17.85
CA SER A 155 4.47 21.21 -16.89
C SER A 155 4.64 21.76 -15.50
N GLN A 156 3.53 21.99 -14.83
CA GLN A 156 3.53 22.13 -13.39
C GLN A 156 3.24 20.73 -12.88
N HIS A 157 4.28 19.88 -12.81
CA HIS A 157 4.12 18.57 -12.18
C HIS A 157 3.40 18.80 -10.87
N SER A 158 2.15 18.35 -10.80
CA SER A 158 1.50 18.22 -9.52
C SER A 158 2.47 17.38 -8.72
N ASN A 159 3.01 17.96 -7.65
CA ASN A 159 3.55 17.20 -6.53
C ASN A 159 2.35 16.47 -5.90
N PHE A 160 1.74 15.59 -6.69
CA PHE A 160 0.68 14.68 -6.32
C PHE A 160 1.42 13.64 -5.52
N MET A 161 1.71 14.00 -4.26
CA MET A 161 2.33 13.18 -3.24
C MET A 161 2.76 11.82 -3.77
N ASP A 162 3.99 11.82 -4.29
CA ASP A 162 4.90 10.71 -4.40
C ASP A 162 4.19 9.34 -4.51
N LEU A 163 4.25 8.71 -5.69
CA LEU A 163 3.83 7.32 -5.87
C LEU A 163 4.34 6.42 -4.71
N VAL A 164 5.52 6.74 -4.16
CA VAL A 164 6.07 6.14 -2.96
C VAL A 164 5.23 6.43 -1.70
N GLN A 165 4.77 7.65 -1.46
CA GLN A 165 3.86 7.99 -0.35
C GLN A 165 2.50 7.30 -0.47
N PHE A 166 1.96 7.12 -1.68
CA PHE A 166 0.77 6.28 -1.89
C PHE A 166 1.03 4.85 -1.43
N PHE A 167 2.14 4.25 -1.87
CA PHE A 167 2.52 2.90 -1.44
C PHE A 167 2.79 2.81 0.07
N VAL A 168 3.53 3.75 0.65
CA VAL A 168 3.84 3.80 2.10
C VAL A 168 2.56 3.91 2.93
N THR A 169 1.64 4.79 2.54
CA THR A 169 0.36 4.97 3.26
C THR A 169 -0.53 3.74 3.12
N PHE A 170 -0.63 3.16 1.92
CA PHE A 170 -1.40 1.94 1.69
C PHE A 170 -0.84 0.74 2.47
N PHE A 171 0.47 0.48 2.38
CA PHE A 171 1.10 -0.63 3.08
C PHE A 171 1.09 -0.45 4.59
N SER A 172 1.29 0.76 5.12
CA SER A 172 1.20 1.02 6.56
C SER A 172 -0.20 0.78 7.11
N CYS A 173 -1.24 1.22 6.39
CA CYS A 173 -2.63 0.95 6.78
C CYS A 173 -2.94 -0.55 6.70
N PHE A 174 -2.53 -1.23 5.63
CA PHE A 174 -2.75 -2.66 5.46
C PHE A 174 -2.08 -3.50 6.56
N LEU A 175 -0.81 -3.21 6.87
CA LEU A 175 -0.08 -3.87 7.95
C LEU A 175 -0.72 -3.60 9.32
N SER A 176 -1.23 -2.39 9.55
CA SER A 176 -1.95 -2.05 10.78
C SER A 176 -3.23 -2.89 10.94
N LEU A 177 -4.01 -3.05 9.88
CA LEU A 177 -5.20 -3.90 9.89
C LEU A 177 -4.86 -5.39 10.08
N LEU A 178 -3.79 -5.87 9.45
CA LEU A 178 -3.30 -7.23 9.66
C LEU A 178 -2.83 -7.47 11.09
N LEU A 179 -2.17 -6.50 11.72
CA LEU A 179 -1.78 -6.57 13.13
C LEU A 179 -3.01 -6.65 14.04
N VAL A 180 -4.02 -5.81 13.82
CA VAL A 180 -5.29 -5.87 14.56
C VAL A 180 -5.95 -7.24 14.38
N ALA A 181 -6.02 -7.76 13.15
CA ALA A 181 -6.57 -9.09 12.89
C ALA A 181 -5.77 -10.19 13.60
N ALA A 182 -4.44 -10.12 13.59
CA ALA A 182 -3.57 -11.07 14.27
C ALA A 182 -3.72 -11.00 15.80
N VAL A 183 -3.87 -9.80 16.37
CA VAL A 183 -4.14 -9.60 17.81
C VAL A 183 -5.49 -10.17 18.18
N VAL A 184 -6.56 -9.85 17.44
CA VAL A 184 -7.90 -10.41 17.65
C VAL A 184 -7.87 -11.94 17.53
N TRP A 185 -7.15 -12.47 16.54
CA TRP A 185 -6.96 -13.90 16.38
C TRP A 185 -6.24 -14.52 17.58
N LYS A 186 -5.14 -13.91 18.05
CA LYS A 186 -4.39 -14.38 19.23
C LYS A 186 -5.24 -14.32 20.50
N ILE A 187 -6.02 -13.26 20.70
CA ILE A 187 -6.96 -13.15 21.82
C ILE A 187 -8.01 -14.26 21.74
N LYS A 188 -8.64 -14.44 20.57
CA LYS A 188 -9.61 -15.51 20.33
C LYS A 188 -9.00 -16.89 20.59
N GLN A 189 -7.79 -17.15 20.09
CA GLN A 189 -7.05 -18.40 20.32
C GLN A 189 -6.77 -18.63 21.81
N SER A 190 -6.41 -17.58 22.55
CA SER A 190 -6.17 -17.63 23.99
C SER A 190 -7.45 -17.89 24.78
N CYS A 191 -8.55 -17.18 24.46
CA CYS A 191 -9.86 -17.41 25.05
C CYS A 191 -10.36 -18.84 24.78
N TRP A 192 -10.18 -19.34 23.56
CA TRP A 192 -10.49 -20.72 23.20
C TRP A 192 -9.69 -21.72 24.03
N ALA A 193 -8.38 -21.49 24.21
CA ALA A 193 -7.55 -22.34 25.06
C ALA A 193 -7.96 -22.28 26.54
N SER A 194 -8.30 -21.09 27.06
CA SER A 194 -8.76 -20.92 28.45
C SER A 194 -10.09 -21.62 28.69
N ARG A 195 -11.07 -21.44 27.79
CA ARG A 195 -12.37 -22.10 27.88
C ARG A 195 -12.25 -23.62 27.84
N ARG A 196 -11.32 -24.15 27.03
CA ARG A 196 -10.99 -25.58 27.01
C ARG A 196 -10.48 -26.06 28.37
N ARG A 197 -9.62 -25.30 29.04
CA ARG A 197 -9.08 -25.64 30.37
C ARG A 197 -10.17 -25.61 31.45
N GLU A 198 -11.05 -24.62 31.43
CA GLU A 198 -12.17 -24.55 32.38
C GLU A 198 -13.13 -25.73 32.24
N GLN A 199 -13.43 -26.17 31.01
CA GLN A 199 -14.25 -27.35 30.77
C GLN A 199 -13.61 -28.61 31.37
N LEU A 200 -12.32 -28.82 31.14
CA LEU A 200 -11.58 -29.96 31.71
C LEU A 200 -11.62 -29.92 33.24
N LEU A 201 -11.41 -28.75 33.87
CA LEU A 201 -11.47 -28.62 35.32
C LEU A 201 -12.87 -28.91 35.87
N ARG A 202 -13.94 -28.44 35.21
CA ARG A 202 -15.32 -28.74 35.58
C ARG A 202 -15.64 -30.23 35.41
N GLU A 203 -15.18 -30.86 34.34
CA GLU A 203 -15.32 -32.30 34.13
C GLU A 203 -14.61 -33.08 35.24
N MET A 204 -13.38 -32.70 35.61
CA MET A 204 -12.67 -33.31 36.73
C MET A 204 -13.40 -33.12 38.08
N GLN A 205 -13.94 -31.93 38.35
CA GLN A 205 -14.75 -31.68 39.54
C GLN A 205 -16.06 -32.49 39.54
N GLN A 206 -16.71 -32.63 38.39
CA GLN A 206 -17.91 -33.45 38.28
C GLN A 206 -17.59 -34.93 38.49
N MET A 207 -16.46 -35.42 37.97
CA MET A 207 -15.99 -36.78 38.27
C MET A 207 -15.70 -36.95 39.78
N ALA A 208 -15.11 -35.94 40.42
CA ALA A 208 -14.79 -35.96 41.86
C ALA A 208 -16.02 -35.83 42.78
N SER A 209 -17.10 -35.19 42.33
CA SER A 209 -18.32 -34.95 43.13
C SER A 209 -19.40 -36.03 42.97
N ARG A 210 -19.18 -37.04 42.12
CA ARG A 210 -20.06 -38.21 42.07
C ARG A 210 -20.05 -38.88 43.45
N PRO A 211 -21.21 -39.17 44.05
CA PRO A 211 -21.24 -39.91 45.31
C PRO A 211 -20.48 -41.22 45.14
N PHE A 212 -19.70 -41.61 46.15
CA PHE A 212 -18.90 -42.83 46.14
C PHE A 212 -19.77 -44.00 45.64
N ALA A 213 -19.29 -44.69 44.62
CA ALA A 213 -19.98 -45.87 44.11
C ALA A 213 -20.08 -46.90 45.24
N THR A 214 -21.29 -47.12 45.75
CA THR A 214 -21.57 -48.16 46.73
C THR A 214 -21.69 -49.49 46.01
N ILE A 215 -20.82 -50.44 46.36
CA ILE A 215 -20.83 -51.79 45.80
C ILE A 215 -21.31 -52.73 46.88
N ASN A 216 -22.46 -53.37 46.65
CA ASN A 216 -23.00 -54.38 47.55
C ASN A 216 -22.25 -55.69 47.30
N VAL A 217 -21.49 -56.15 48.28
CA VAL A 217 -20.78 -57.43 48.22
C VAL A 217 -21.61 -58.47 48.95
N ALA A 218 -22.11 -59.46 48.21
CA ALA A 218 -22.71 -60.65 48.80
C ALA A 218 -21.59 -61.65 49.12
N LEU A 219 -21.39 -61.97 50.41
CA LEU A 219 -20.47 -63.04 50.82
C LEU A 219 -21.24 -64.35 50.89
N GLU A 220 -20.85 -65.32 50.07
CA GLU A 220 -21.33 -66.70 50.21
C GLU A 220 -20.98 -67.22 51.61
N THR A 221 -22.01 -67.72 52.30
CA THR A 221 -21.93 -68.35 53.63
C THR A 221 -22.01 -69.86 53.41
N GLU A 222 -21.25 -70.67 54.15
CA GLU A 222 -21.04 -72.12 53.92
C GLU A 222 -22.28 -73.03 54.09
N GLU A 223 -23.50 -72.56 53.85
CA GLU A 223 -24.75 -73.35 53.98
C GLU A 223 -25.47 -73.64 52.66
N GLU A 224 -24.90 -73.29 51.50
CA GLU A 224 -25.39 -73.78 50.21
C GLU A 224 -24.54 -74.96 49.70
N PRO A 225 -25.17 -76.04 49.19
CA PRO A 225 -24.46 -77.23 48.73
C PRO A 225 -23.48 -76.87 47.63
N PRO A 226 -22.31 -77.53 47.54
CA PRO A 226 -21.27 -77.16 46.59
C PRO A 226 -21.84 -77.26 45.18
N ASP A 227 -21.80 -76.16 44.43
CA ASP A 227 -21.92 -76.22 42.97
C ASP A 227 -20.73 -77.03 42.46
N LEU A 228 -21.00 -78.32 42.27
CA LEU A 228 -20.12 -79.34 41.71
C LEU A 228 -19.94 -79.10 40.21
N ILE A 229 -19.45 -77.93 39.80
CA ILE A 229 -18.96 -77.71 38.44
C ILE A 229 -17.69 -76.85 38.49
N GLY A 230 -16.56 -77.55 38.58
CA GLY A 230 -15.44 -77.25 37.70
C GLY A 230 -14.38 -76.27 38.19
N GLY A 231 -13.44 -76.80 38.97
CA GLY A 231 -12.05 -76.83 38.50
C GLY A 231 -11.16 -75.62 38.81
N ASN A 232 -10.15 -75.89 39.64
CA ASN A 232 -8.83 -75.28 39.75
C ASN A 232 -8.41 -74.32 38.61
N VAL A 233 -8.96 -73.10 38.61
CA VAL A 233 -8.40 -71.97 37.89
C VAL A 233 -8.09 -70.92 38.96
N LYS A 234 -6.81 -70.53 39.08
CA LYS A 234 -6.43 -69.30 39.77
C LYS A 234 -7.02 -68.13 39.00
N SER A 235 -8.33 -67.89 39.16
CA SER A 235 -9.01 -66.77 38.54
C SER A 235 -8.47 -65.49 39.18
N VAL A 236 -7.90 -64.62 38.36
CA VAL A 236 -7.49 -63.28 38.79
C VAL A 236 -8.71 -62.60 39.43
N PRO A 237 -8.62 -62.10 40.67
CA PRO A 237 -9.76 -61.50 41.35
C PRO A 237 -10.33 -60.36 40.51
N LYS A 238 -11.65 -60.38 40.27
CA LYS A 238 -12.32 -59.30 39.54
C LYS A 238 -12.19 -58.01 40.37
N PRO A 239 -11.72 -56.92 39.76
CA PRO A 239 -11.58 -55.66 40.47
C PRO A 239 -12.91 -55.02 40.79
N ILE A 240 -12.99 -54.45 41.97
CA ILE A 240 -14.13 -53.65 42.45
C ILE A 240 -14.04 -52.24 41.89
N ALA A 241 -12.83 -51.73 41.72
CA ALA A 241 -12.57 -50.47 41.02
C ALA A 241 -11.26 -50.56 40.23
N LEU A 242 -11.24 -49.93 39.06
CA LEU A 242 -10.07 -49.78 38.19
C LEU A 242 -9.95 -48.32 37.78
N GLU A 243 -8.83 -47.69 38.15
CA GLU A 243 -8.57 -46.28 37.84
C GLU A 243 -7.35 -46.18 36.91
N PRO A 244 -7.52 -45.83 35.63
CA PRO A 244 -6.41 -45.71 34.69
C PRO A 244 -5.56 -44.47 35.00
N CYS A 245 -4.24 -44.65 35.02
CA CYS A 245 -3.27 -43.58 35.16
C CYS A 245 -3.17 -42.74 33.88
N PHE A 246 -2.62 -41.53 33.99
CA PHE A 246 -2.41 -40.62 32.87
C PHE A 246 -1.75 -41.32 31.66
N GLY A 247 -2.44 -41.32 30.52
CA GLY A 247 -2.00 -41.95 29.28
C GLY A 247 -2.43 -43.41 29.08
N ASN A 248 -3.32 -43.97 29.91
CA ASN A 248 -3.90 -45.33 29.78
C ASN A 248 -2.88 -46.50 29.74
N LYS A 249 -1.62 -46.28 30.16
CA LYS A 249 -0.55 -47.31 30.14
C LYS A 249 -0.41 -48.09 31.45
N ALA A 250 -1.09 -47.65 32.50
CA ALA A 250 -1.12 -48.30 33.80
C ALA A 250 -2.47 -48.00 34.46
N ALA A 251 -2.88 -48.83 35.42
CA ALA A 251 -4.08 -48.58 36.22
C ALA A 251 -3.86 -49.01 37.67
N VAL A 252 -4.55 -48.33 38.58
CA VAL A 252 -4.66 -48.72 39.99
C VAL A 252 -5.90 -49.60 40.15
N LEU A 253 -5.70 -50.76 40.76
CA LEU A 253 -6.74 -51.76 40.98
C LEU A 253 -7.11 -51.83 42.46
N SER A 254 -8.41 -51.84 42.77
CA SER A 254 -8.92 -52.17 44.11
C SER A 254 -9.67 -53.50 44.07
N ILE A 255 -9.25 -54.44 44.91
CA ILE A 255 -9.83 -55.78 45.03
C ILE A 255 -10.24 -56.04 46.49
N PHE A 256 -11.31 -56.79 46.69
CA PHE A 256 -11.71 -57.28 48.01
C PHE A 256 -11.24 -58.72 48.17
N VAL A 257 -10.60 -59.03 49.30
CA VAL A 257 -10.01 -60.34 49.55
C VAL A 257 -10.48 -60.84 50.92
N ARG A 258 -11.04 -62.05 50.94
CA ARG A 258 -11.35 -62.76 52.18
C ARG A 258 -10.08 -63.43 52.70
N LEU A 259 -9.67 -63.07 53.92
CA LEU A 259 -8.52 -63.66 54.58
C LEU A 259 -8.86 -65.06 55.13
N PRO A 260 -7.89 -65.99 55.19
CA PRO A 260 -8.12 -67.33 55.76
C PRO A 260 -8.52 -67.23 57.23
N ARG A 261 -9.58 -67.94 57.61
CA ARG A 261 -10.10 -68.01 58.98
C ARG A 261 -9.72 -69.36 59.60
N GLY A 262 -9.49 -69.41 60.92
CA GLY A 262 -9.25 -70.67 61.64
C GLY A 262 -10.50 -71.55 61.67
N ALA A 263 -10.38 -72.78 62.18
CA ALA A 263 -11.45 -73.80 62.19
C ALA A 263 -12.79 -73.39 62.86
N GLY A 264 -12.81 -72.28 63.59
CA GLY A 264 -14.02 -71.70 64.19
C GLY A 264 -14.66 -70.56 63.40
N GLY A 265 -14.19 -70.24 62.19
CA GLY A 265 -14.77 -69.19 61.34
C GLY A 265 -14.61 -67.75 61.85
N ILE A 266 -13.90 -67.55 62.97
CA ILE A 266 -13.70 -66.25 63.63
C ILE A 266 -12.25 -65.78 63.41
N PRO A 267 -12.01 -64.50 63.04
CA PRO A 267 -10.65 -63.96 62.95
C PRO A 267 -9.98 -63.88 64.33
N PRO A 268 -8.63 -64.01 64.41
CA PRO A 268 -7.92 -63.94 65.67
C PRO A 268 -8.06 -62.56 66.36
N PRO A 269 -7.99 -62.49 67.71
CA PRO A 269 -8.20 -61.25 68.46
C PRO A 269 -7.23 -60.14 68.01
N GLY A 270 -7.77 -58.96 67.68
CA GLY A 270 -7.00 -57.82 67.18
C GLY A 270 -6.94 -57.69 65.66
N GLN A 271 -7.53 -58.64 64.90
CA GLN A 271 -7.71 -58.51 63.46
C GLN A 271 -9.20 -58.41 63.10
N SER A 272 -9.57 -57.43 62.27
CA SER A 272 -10.84 -57.42 61.57
C SER A 272 -10.80 -58.47 60.45
N GLY A 273 -11.82 -59.33 60.36
CA GLY A 273 -11.88 -60.47 59.42
C GLY A 273 -12.02 -60.10 57.94
N GLU A 274 -11.83 -58.82 57.61
CA GLU A 274 -11.87 -58.22 56.27
C GLU A 274 -10.85 -57.07 56.23
N LEU A 275 -10.04 -57.04 55.17
CA LEU A 275 -9.07 -55.96 54.91
C LEU A 275 -9.21 -55.50 53.45
N SER A 276 -9.49 -54.22 53.24
CA SER A 276 -9.38 -53.61 51.91
C SER A 276 -7.91 -53.31 51.63
N HIS A 277 -7.27 -54.11 50.77
CA HIS A 277 -5.87 -53.88 50.40
C HIS A 277 -5.79 -52.86 49.27
N HIS A 278 -5.15 -51.72 49.51
CA HIS A 278 -4.80 -50.78 48.47
C HIS A 278 -3.37 -51.08 47.96
N SER A 279 -3.18 -50.98 46.65
CA SER A 279 -1.90 -50.87 45.91
C SER A 279 -1.23 -52.17 45.41
N ARG A 280 -1.38 -52.45 44.11
CA ARG A 280 -0.24 -52.75 43.22
C ARG A 280 -0.45 -52.08 41.86
N PRO A 281 0.52 -51.31 41.33
CA PRO A 281 0.46 -50.84 39.95
C PRO A 281 0.63 -52.04 39.02
N PHE A 282 -0.37 -52.32 38.20
CA PHE A 282 -0.24 -53.24 37.08
C PHE A 282 0.05 -52.44 35.82
N ARG A 283 1.12 -52.83 35.13
CA ARG A 283 1.37 -52.38 33.76
C ARG A 283 0.46 -53.20 32.86
N LEU A 284 -0.37 -52.54 32.06
CA LEU A 284 -1.12 -53.16 30.97
C LEU A 284 -0.15 -53.42 29.80
#